data_AF-A0A2A7MUE3-F1
#
_entry.id   AF-A0A2A7MUE3-F1
#
_cell.length_a   1.000
_cell.length_b   1.000
_cell.length_c   1.000
_cell.angle_alpha   90.00
_cell.angle_beta   90.00
_cell.angle_gamma   90.00
#
_symmetry.space_group_name_H-M   'P 1'
#
loop_
_entity.id
_entity.type
_entity.pdbx_description
1 polymer ?
#
loop_
_entity_poly.entity_id
_entity_poly.type
_entity_poly.pdbx_seq_one_letter_code
_entity_poly.pdbx_strand_id
1 'polypeptide(L)'
;MSRRRRTRQPPRTPLPAPRRIEVGPDGYDYEVKPVAAARATKTYRCPGCDHEIRPGTAHLVVWPIDFGQDAVEDRRHWHTPCWQHRATRGPTRKWS
;
A
#
# COMPACT_ATOMS: atom_id res chain seq x y z
N MET A 1 -18.64 -21.14 46.78
CA MET A 1 -18.18 -21.36 45.40
C MET A 1 -18.99 -20.45 44.47
N SER A 2 -18.45 -19.32 44.02
CA SER A 2 -19.19 -18.38 43.16
C SER A 2 -18.53 -18.31 41.78
N ARG A 3 -19.11 -19.00 40.78
CA ARG A 3 -18.68 -18.88 39.39
C ARG A 3 -19.08 -17.50 38.87
N ARG A 4 -18.11 -16.59 38.75
CA ARG A 4 -18.30 -15.30 38.05
C ARG A 4 -18.68 -15.60 36.60
N ARG A 5 -19.90 -15.21 36.21
CA ARG A 5 -20.33 -15.20 34.80
C ARG A 5 -19.41 -14.26 34.03
N ARG A 6 -18.53 -14.81 33.19
CA ARG A 6 -17.85 -14.04 32.14
C ARG A 6 -18.92 -13.64 31.12
N THR A 7 -19.34 -12.37 31.16
CA THR A 7 -20.13 -11.76 30.10
C THR A 7 -19.35 -11.86 28.79
N ARG A 8 -19.87 -12.65 27.84
CA ARG A 8 -19.34 -12.74 26.47
C ARG A 8 -19.57 -11.38 25.81
N GLN A 9 -18.49 -10.63 25.59
CA GLN A 9 -18.54 -9.41 24.80
C GLN A 9 -18.82 -9.80 23.34
N PRO A 10 -19.79 -9.18 22.64
CA PRO A 10 -20.01 -9.45 21.22
C PRO A 10 -18.77 -9.02 20.41
N PRO A 11 -18.46 -9.69 19.29
CA PRO A 11 -17.35 -9.28 18.44
C PRO A 11 -17.62 -7.88 17.90
N ARG A 12 -16.75 -6.92 18.25
CA ARG A 12 -16.79 -5.58 17.66
C ARG A 12 -16.32 -5.71 16.22
N THR A 13 -17.21 -5.54 15.26
CA THR A 13 -16.82 -5.45 13.84
C THR A 13 -15.90 -4.23 13.69
N PRO A 14 -14.64 -4.39 13.25
CA PRO A 14 -13.76 -3.25 13.04
C PRO A 14 -14.37 -2.34 11.98
N LEU A 15 -14.43 -1.04 12.26
CA LEU A 15 -14.77 -0.05 11.25
C LEU A 15 -13.76 -0.16 10.09
N PRO A 16 -14.18 0.02 8.82
CA PRO A 16 -13.25 0.05 7.71
C PRO A 16 -12.19 1.12 7.96
N ALA A 17 -10.92 0.77 7.75
CA ALA A 17 -9.83 1.72 7.91
C ALA A 17 -10.04 2.91 6.96
N PRO A 18 -9.77 4.15 7.41
CA PRO A 18 -9.89 5.32 6.55
C PRO A 18 -8.99 5.13 5.32
N ARG A 19 -9.51 5.54 4.15
CA ARG A 19 -8.73 5.57 2.91
C ARG A 19 -7.60 6.58 3.07
N ARG A 20 -6.36 6.16 2.80
CA ARG A 20 -5.20 7.06 2.77
C ARG A 20 -5.05 7.56 1.35
N ILE A 21 -5.38 8.83 1.13
CA ILE A 21 -5.24 9.50 -0.17
C ILE A 21 -4.01 10.40 -0.12
N GLU A 22 -3.20 10.36 -1.16
CA GLU A 22 -2.00 11.18 -1.31
C GLU A 22 -1.80 11.60 -2.76
N VAL A 23 -1.31 12.83 -2.96
CA VAL A 23 -0.94 13.35 -4.29
C VAL A 23 0.26 12.57 -4.83
N GLY A 24 0.16 12.07 -6.06
CA GLY A 24 1.19 11.32 -6.78
C GLY A 24 2.30 12.18 -7.40
N PRO A 25 3.31 11.56 -8.03
CA PRO A 25 4.42 12.26 -8.68
C PRO A 25 4.00 13.12 -9.89
N ASP A 26 2.84 12.83 -10.45
CA ASP A 26 2.17 13.48 -11.58
C ASP A 26 1.14 14.54 -11.14
N GLY A 27 0.93 14.72 -9.83
CA GLY A 27 0.03 15.74 -9.28
C GLY A 27 -1.43 15.31 -9.10
N TYR A 28 -1.80 14.10 -9.50
CA TYR A 28 -3.15 13.55 -9.28
C TYR A 28 -3.27 12.88 -7.92
N ASP A 29 -4.50 12.63 -7.45
CA ASP A 29 -4.77 11.94 -6.18
C ASP A 29 -4.74 10.43 -6.34
N TYR A 30 -4.07 9.76 -5.41
CA TYR A 30 -3.92 8.30 -5.38
C TYR A 30 -4.35 7.72 -4.03
N GLU A 31 -5.01 6.57 -4.06
CA GLU A 31 -5.21 5.76 -2.86
C GLU A 31 -3.97 4.92 -2.60
N VAL A 32 -3.48 4.96 -1.36
CA VAL A 32 -2.24 4.33 -0.91
C VAL A 32 -2.56 3.28 0.14
N LYS A 33 -2.29 2.00 -0.14
CA LYS A 33 -2.42 0.92 0.85
C LYS A 33 -1.08 0.29 1.21
N PRO A 34 -0.77 0.13 2.51
CA PRO A 34 0.41 -0.61 2.93
C PRO A 34 0.22 -2.11 2.74
N VAL A 35 1.26 -2.76 2.23
CA VAL A 35 1.40 -4.21 2.16
C VAL A 35 2.47 -4.64 3.15
N ALA A 36 2.05 -5.41 4.15
CA ALA A 36 2.96 -6.00 5.11
C ALA A 36 3.89 -7.02 4.44
N ALA A 37 5.15 -7.09 4.89
CA ALA A 37 6.15 -8.05 4.42
C ALA A 37 5.61 -9.49 4.32
N ALA A 38 4.90 -9.96 5.34
CA ALA A 38 4.31 -11.30 5.39
C ALA A 38 3.26 -11.57 4.28
N ARG A 39 2.69 -10.52 3.68
CA ARG A 39 1.71 -10.61 2.58
C ARG A 39 2.34 -10.34 1.20
N ALA A 40 3.61 -9.91 1.16
CA ALA A 40 4.34 -9.66 -0.06
C ALA A 40 4.92 -10.97 -0.60
N THR A 41 4.14 -11.73 -1.37
CA THR A 41 4.54 -13.05 -1.87
C THR A 41 5.04 -13.04 -3.32
N LYS A 42 4.91 -11.90 -4.01
CA LYS A 42 5.28 -11.73 -5.41
C LYS A 42 6.34 -10.64 -5.56
N THR A 43 7.17 -10.77 -6.60
CA THR A 43 8.10 -9.72 -7.02
C THR A 43 7.37 -8.70 -7.86
N TYR A 44 7.61 -7.42 -7.59
CA TYR A 44 7.11 -6.30 -8.40
C TYR A 44 8.23 -5.33 -8.75
N ARG A 45 8.03 -4.46 -9.74
CA ARG A 45 9.00 -3.42 -10.10
C ARG A 45 8.54 -2.06 -9.59
N CYS A 46 9.41 -1.35 -8.87
CA CYS A 46 9.08 -0.06 -8.28
C CYS A 46 9.26 1.08 -9.29
N PRO A 47 8.22 1.88 -9.61
CA PRO A 47 8.36 2.97 -10.58
C PRO A 47 9.34 4.09 -10.16
N GLY A 48 9.46 4.36 -8.85
CA GLY A 48 10.31 5.44 -8.36
C GLY A 48 11.82 5.17 -8.38
N CYS A 49 12.24 3.91 -8.47
CA CYS A 49 13.67 3.56 -8.51
C CYS A 49 14.02 2.48 -9.54
N ASP A 50 13.04 1.92 -10.24
CA ASP A 50 13.19 0.85 -11.21
C ASP A 50 13.73 -0.49 -10.66
N HIS A 51 13.96 -0.59 -9.36
CA HIS A 51 14.36 -1.82 -8.69
C HIS A 51 13.19 -2.73 -8.33
N GLU A 52 13.51 -4.02 -8.18
CA GLU A 52 12.57 -5.03 -7.73
C GLU A 52 12.22 -4.88 -6.24
N ILE A 53 10.94 -4.96 -5.94
CA ILE A 53 10.38 -5.22 -4.62
C ILE A 53 10.28 -6.74 -4.49
N ARG A 54 11.19 -7.34 -3.73
CA ARG A 54 11.22 -8.80 -3.54
C ARG A 54 10.15 -9.27 -2.55
N PRO A 55 9.73 -10.56 -2.63
CA PRO A 55 8.89 -11.17 -1.60
C PRO A 55 9.47 -10.96 -0.20
N GLY A 56 8.60 -10.77 0.79
CA GLY A 56 8.99 -10.43 2.16
C GLY A 56 9.35 -8.95 2.37
N THR A 57 9.31 -8.11 1.34
CA THR A 57 9.55 -6.67 1.48
C THR A 57 8.24 -5.92 1.76
N ALA A 58 8.16 -5.20 2.88
CA ALA A 58 7.04 -4.29 3.14
C ALA A 58 7.07 -3.13 2.13
N HIS A 59 5.93 -2.84 1.51
CA HIS A 59 5.83 -1.86 0.43
C HIS A 59 4.42 -1.25 0.37
N LEU A 60 4.19 -0.34 -0.57
CA LEU A 60 2.91 0.31 -0.80
C LEU A 60 2.34 -0.11 -2.14
N VAL A 61 1.02 -0.26 -2.19
CA VAL A 61 0.26 -0.38 -3.44
C VAL A 61 -0.51 0.93 -3.62
N VAL A 62 -0.38 1.50 -4.82
CA VAL A 62 -0.85 2.84 -5.14
C VAL A 62 -1.62 2.78 -6.46
N TRP A 63 -2.81 3.38 -6.50
CA TRP A 63 -3.63 3.49 -7.72
C TRP A 63 -4.44 4.80 -7.71
N PRO A 64 -4.77 5.36 -8.89
CA PRO A 64 -5.48 6.63 -8.96
C PRO A 64 -6.90 6.51 -8.39
N ILE A 65 -7.40 7.56 -7.76
CA ILE A 65 -8.74 7.54 -7.13
C ILE A 65 -9.88 7.45 -8.15
N ASP A 66 -9.70 8.00 -9.35
CA ASP A 66 -10.73 8.10 -10.39
C ASP A 66 -11.16 6.72 -10.92
N PHE A 67 -10.29 5.72 -10.83
CA PHE A 67 -10.56 4.36 -11.28
C PHE A 67 -11.10 3.44 -10.16
N GLY A 68 -11.25 3.95 -8.92
CA GLY A 68 -11.90 3.26 -7.82
C GLY A 68 -11.23 1.95 -7.37
N GLN A 69 -12.02 1.01 -6.83
CA GLN A 69 -11.52 -0.29 -6.34
C GLN A 69 -11.34 -1.34 -7.46
N ASP A 70 -11.90 -1.07 -8.65
CA ASP A 70 -11.86 -1.94 -9.82
C ASP A 70 -10.61 -1.70 -10.69
N ALA A 71 -9.80 -0.69 -10.35
CA ALA A 71 -8.52 -0.34 -10.96
C ALA A 71 -7.39 -1.34 -10.65
N VAL A 72 -7.69 -2.63 -10.70
CA VAL A 72 -6.76 -3.71 -10.34
C VAL A 72 -5.48 -3.65 -11.17
N GLU A 73 -5.61 -3.29 -12.45
CA GLU A 73 -4.53 -3.20 -13.43
C GLU A 73 -3.65 -1.97 -13.21
N ASP A 74 -4.20 -0.87 -12.69
CA ASP A 74 -3.45 0.37 -12.42
C ASP A 74 -2.70 0.36 -11.09
N ARG A 75 -2.76 -0.74 -10.35
CA ARG A 75 -2.07 -0.90 -9.05
C ARG A 75 -0.55 -0.99 -9.23
N ARG A 76 0.11 0.12 -8.94
CA ARG A 76 1.56 0.24 -8.95
C ARG A 76 2.12 -0.08 -7.56
N HIS A 77 3.19 -0.85 -7.54
CA HIS A 77 3.84 -1.27 -6.29
C HIS A 77 5.09 -0.41 -6.06
N TRP A 78 5.16 0.25 -4.92
CA TRP A 78 6.23 1.18 -4.57
C TRP A 78 6.91 0.75 -3.28
N HIS A 79 8.25 0.83 -3.23
CA HIS A 79 8.92 0.85 -1.94
C HIS A 79 8.38 2.04 -1.12
N THR A 80 8.18 1.85 0.18
CA THR A 80 7.76 2.93 1.09
C THR A 80 8.61 4.20 0.95
N PRO A 81 9.96 4.14 0.98
CA PRO A 81 10.79 5.34 0.79
C PRO A 81 10.68 5.94 -0.63
N CYS A 82 10.44 5.13 -1.67
CA CYS A 82 10.24 5.66 -3.01
C CYS A 82 8.97 6.48 -3.10
N TRP A 83 7.88 6.05 -2.47
CA TRP A 83 6.65 6.81 -2.44
C TRP A 83 6.78 8.07 -1.60
N GLN A 84 7.39 8.00 -0.42
CA GLN A 84 7.60 9.17 0.45
C GLN A 84 8.39 10.28 -0.25
N HIS A 85 9.34 9.92 -1.11
CA HIS A 85 10.16 10.86 -1.88
C HIS A 85 9.78 10.93 -3.36
N ARG A 86 8.56 10.54 -3.73
CA ARG A 86 8.11 10.46 -5.14
C ARG A 86 8.23 11.76 -5.94
N ALA A 87 8.17 12.91 -5.28
CA ALA A 87 8.32 14.21 -5.94
C ALA A 87 9.77 14.51 -6.38
N THR A 88 10.76 13.87 -5.74
CA THR A 88 12.19 14.12 -5.97
C THR A 88 12.96 12.88 -6.41
N ARG A 89 12.37 11.69 -6.27
CA ARG A 89 12.98 10.40 -6.57
C ARG A 89 12.45 9.87 -7.90
N GLY A 90 13.36 9.64 -8.83
CA GLY A 90 13.10 8.91 -10.07
C GLY A 90 14.30 8.04 -10.44
N PRO A 91 14.15 7.10 -11.39
CA PRO A 91 15.26 6.30 -11.91
C PRO A 91 16.39 7.22 -12.40
N THR A 92 17.56 7.16 -11.75
CA THR A 92 18.69 8.05 -12.05
C THR A 92 19.42 7.67 -13.33
N ARG A 93 19.26 6.42 -13.80
CA ARG A 93 19.84 5.95 -15.05
C ARG A 93 18.84 5.02 -15.75
N LYS A 94 18.20 5.52 -16.81
CA LYS A 94 17.49 4.70 -17.78
C LYS A 94 18.54 4.16 -18.77
N TRP A 95 18.79 2.87 -18.77
CA TRP A 95 19.57 2.26 -19.84
C TRP A 95 18.65 2.16 -21.07
N SER A 96 19.01 2.85 -22.15
CA SER A 96 18.38 2.73 -23.47
C SER A 96 19.01 1.58 -24.24
#